data_AF-A0A1H6CPG3-F1
#
_entry.id   AF-A0A1H6CPG3-F1
#
_cell.length_a   1.000
_cell.length_b   1.000
_cell.length_c   1.000
_cell.angle_alpha   90.00
_cell.angle_beta   90.00
_cell.angle_gamma   90.00
#
_symmetry.space_group_name_H-M   'P 1'
#
loop_
_entity.id
_entity.type
_entity.pdbx_description
1 polymer ?
#
loop_
_entity_poly.entity_id
_entity_poly.type
_entity_poly.pdbx_seq_one_letter_code
_entity_poly.pdbx_strand_id
1 'polypeptide(L)' 'MFPGLSRWFDAQPFQRQIVVLAVVLDPIGFLAGYLLGPSVGVDPLLGGVYGLVAASLPMSLFVMRSAQ' A
#
# COMPACT_ATOMS: atom_id res chain seq x y z
N MET A 1 8.18 -13.75 8.40
CA MET A 1 7.08 -14.17 7.50
C MET A 1 6.07 -14.92 8.36
N PHE A 2 4.90 -14.34 8.66
CA PHE A 2 3.91 -14.97 9.55
C PHE A 2 3.15 -16.05 8.77
N PRO A 3 3.46 -17.35 8.92
CA PRO A 3 3.04 -18.39 7.96
C PRO A 3 1.53 -18.63 7.91
N GLY A 4 0.81 -18.21 8.96
CA GLY A 4 -0.65 -18.24 9.01
C GLY A 4 -1.31 -17.05 8.29
N LEU A 5 -0.67 -15.88 8.32
CA LEU A 5 -1.25 -14.65 7.78
C LEU A 5 -1.26 -14.65 6.24
N SER A 6 -0.15 -15.10 5.63
CA SER A 6 -0.05 -15.24 4.17
C SER A 6 -1.06 -16.25 3.63
N ARG A 7 -1.15 -17.44 4.24
CA ARG A 7 -2.15 -18.46 3.84
C ARG A 7 -3.58 -17.99 4.00
N TRP A 8 -3.88 -17.26 5.08
CA TRP A 8 -5.22 -16.70 5.30
C TRP A 8 -5.57 -15.66 4.23
N PHE A 9 -4.62 -14.79 3.88
CA PHE A 9 -4.78 -13.77 2.86
C PHE A 9 -5.01 -14.40 1.48
N ASP A 10 -4.22 -15.40 1.11
CA ASP A 10 -4.34 -16.13 -0.16
C ASP A 10 -5.70 -16.85 -0.29
N ALA A 11 -6.31 -17.26 0.83
CA ALA A 11 -7.62 -17.89 0.85
C ALA A 11 -8.81 -16.90 0.76
N GLN A 12 -8.57 -15.58 0.81
CA GLN A 12 -9.65 -14.59 0.70
C GLN A 12 -10.07 -14.34 -0.75
N PRO A 13 -11.32 -13.92 -0.99
CA PRO A 13 -11.73 -13.42 -2.31
C PRO A 13 -10.84 -12.25 -2.75
N PHE A 14 -10.59 -12.16 -4.06
CA PHE A 14 -9.71 -11.13 -4.65
C PHE A 14 -10.06 -9.71 -4.18
N GLN A 15 -11.35 -9.35 -4.17
CA GLN A 15 -11.83 -8.04 -3.69
C GLN A 15 -11.36 -7.75 -2.25
N ARG A 16 -11.41 -8.77 -1.38
CA ARG A 16 -11.00 -8.64 0.02
C ARG A 16 -9.49 -8.55 0.16
N GLN A 17 -8.72 -9.23 -0.70
CA GLN A 17 -7.27 -9.09 -0.78
C GLN A 17 -6.88 -7.66 -1.13
N ILE A 18 -7.55 -7.04 -2.11
CA ILE A 18 -7.34 -5.63 -2.49
C ILE A 18 -7.66 -4.69 -1.34
N VAL A 19 -8.79 -4.89 -0.65
CA VAL A 19 -9.16 -4.06 0.51
C VAL A 19 -8.13 -4.18 1.64
N VAL A 20 -7.66 -5.39 1.94
CA VAL A 20 -6.62 -5.60 2.97
C VAL A 20 -5.32 -4.92 2.56
N LEU A 21 -4.91 -5.02 1.29
CA LEU A 21 -3.73 -4.32 0.79
C LEU A 21 -3.89 -2.80 0.91
N ALA A 22 -5.05 -2.23 0.56
CA ALA A 22 -5.29 -0.79 0.66
C ALA A 22 -5.22 -0.30 2.11
N VAL A 23 -5.92 -0.99 3.01
CA VAL A 23 -5.97 -0.63 4.44
C VAL A 23 -4.60 -0.72 5.11
N VAL A 24 -3.68 -1.54 4.59
CA VAL A 24 -2.32 -1.64 5.12
C VAL A 24 -1.38 -0.66 4.43
N LEU A 25 -1.34 -0.65 3.10
CA LEU A 25 -0.37 0.10 2.34
C LEU A 25 -0.68 1.60 2.34
N ASP A 26 -1.94 2.02 2.28
CA ASP A 26 -2.29 3.44 2.15
C ASP A 26 -1.95 4.24 3.42
N PRO A 27 -2.29 3.80 4.64
CA PRO A 27 -1.87 4.52 5.85
C PRO A 27 -0.36 4.55 6.02
N ILE A 28 0.34 3.46 5.67
CA ILE A 28 1.81 3.40 5.73
C ILE A 28 2.41 4.36 4.70
N GLY A 29 1.90 4.35 3.47
CA GLY A 29 2.33 5.22 2.38
C GLY A 29 2.13 6.68 2.73
N PHE A 30 0.93 7.05 3.17
CA PHE A 30 0.62 8.41 3.59
C PHE A 30 1.50 8.84 4.76
N LEU A 31 1.61 8.03 5.80
CA LEU A 31 2.41 8.38 6.99
C LEU A 31 3.89 8.52 6.65
N ALA A 32 4.45 7.58 5.87
CA ALA A 32 5.83 7.65 5.42
C ALA A 32 6.05 8.89 4.56
N GLY A 33 5.17 9.17 3.59
CA GLY A 33 5.24 10.36 2.75
C GLY A 33 5.11 11.65 3.53
N TYR A 34 4.20 11.71 4.52
CA TYR A 34 3.99 12.88 5.37
C TYR A 34 5.21 13.20 6.23
N LEU A 35 5.85 12.16 6.79
CA LEU A 35 7.04 12.32 7.63
C LEU A 35 8.32 12.56 6.81
N LEU A 36 8.45 11.94 5.64
CA LEU A 36 9.66 12.03 4.80
C LEU A 36 9.62 13.20 3.82
N GLY A 37 8.44 13.62 3.34
CA GLY A 37 8.28 14.73 2.40
C GLY A 37 9.01 16.02 2.79
N PRO A 38 8.94 16.46 4.06
CA PRO A 38 9.65 17.65 4.52
C PRO A 38 11.18 17.57 4.39
N SER A 39 11.76 16.36 4.45
CA SER A 39 13.22 16.17 4.31
C SER A 39 13.75 16.49 2.91
N VAL A 40 12.85 16.56 1.93
CA VAL A 40 13.15 16.90 0.52
C VAL A 40 12.47 18.20 0.09
N GLY A 41 12.01 19.04 1.03
CA GLY A 41 11.40 20.34 0.76
C GLY A 41 9.96 20.29 0.25
N VAL A 42 9.27 19.16 0.39
CA VAL A 42 7.86 19.01 0.03
C VAL A 42 6.99 19.28 1.26
N ASP A 43 5.87 19.98 1.08
CA ASP A 43 4.87 20.18 2.13
C ASP A 43 4.39 18.82 2.71
N PRO A 44 4.22 18.67 4.03
CA PRO A 44 3.85 17.39 4.64
C PRO A 44 2.60 16.74 4.04
N LEU A 45 1.55 17.52 3.74
CA LEU A 45 0.33 16.99 3.14
C LEU A 45 0.59 16.48 1.72
N LEU A 46 1.36 17.23 0.92
CA LEU A 46 1.77 16.79 -0.42
C LEU A 46 2.69 15.58 -0.36
N GLY A 47 3.59 15.51 0.62
CA GLY A 47 4.43 14.35 0.90
C GLY A 47 3.56 13.11 1.14
N GLY A 48 2.52 13.24 1.96
CA GLY A 48 1.55 12.17 2.20
C GLY A 48 0.82 11.73 0.93
N VAL A 49 0.40 12.67 0.07
CA VAL A 49 -0.22 12.35 -1.22
C VAL A 49 0.74 11.59 -2.14
N TYR A 50 2.01 12.01 -2.25
CA TYR A 50 3.01 11.26 -3.02
C TYR A 50 3.26 9.87 -2.43
N GLY A 51 3.22 9.76 -1.09
CA GLY A 51 3.29 8.49 -0.39
C GLY A 51 2.16 7.53 -0.75
N LEU A 52 0.92 8.03 -0.90
CA LEU A 52 -0.23 7.24 -1.37
C LEU A 52 -0.04 6.76 -2.82
N VAL A 53 0.46 7.62 -3.70
CA VAL A 53 0.76 7.24 -5.10
C VAL A 53 1.80 6.12 -5.12
N ALA A 54 2.86 6.23 -4.33
CA ALA A 54 3.89 5.20 -4.22
C ALA A 54 3.35 3.88 -3.62
N ALA A 55 2.51 3.97 -2.58
CA ALA A 55 1.88 2.80 -1.95
C ALA A 55 0.87 2.08 -2.85
N SER A 56 0.42 2.72 -3.93
CA SER A 56 -0.44 2.10 -4.94
C SER A 56 0.33 1.16 -5.89
N LEU A 57 1.67 1.27 -5.98
CA LEU A 57 2.49 0.47 -6.89
C LEU A 57 2.51 -1.04 -6.56
N PRO A 58 2.69 -1.47 -5.29
CA PRO A 58 2.61 -2.88 -4.96
C PRO A 58 1.22 -3.47 -5.24
N MET A 59 0.16 -2.69 -5.03
CA MET A 59 -1.21 -3.12 -5.33
C MET A 59 -1.43 -3.27 -6.83
N SER A 60 -0.95 -2.34 -7.65
CA SER A 60 -1.05 -2.46 -9.12
C SER A 60 -0.29 -3.68 -9.63
N LEU A 61 0.91 -3.95 -9.11
CA LEU A 61 1.67 -5.16 -9.42
C LEU A 61 0.94 -6.44 -8.99
N PHE A 62 0.27 -6.42 -7.84
CA PHE A 62 -0.53 -7.55 -7.37
C PHE A 62 -1.71 -7.83 -8.33
N VAL A 63 -2.46 -6.80 -8.70
CA VAL A 63 -3.58 -6.90 -9.66
C VAL A 63 -3.09 -7.43 -11.01
N MET A 64 -1.98 -6.91 -11.53
CA MET A 64 -1.41 -7.35 -12.80
C MET A 64 -1.04 -8.85 -12.79
N ARG A 65 -0.53 -9.36 -11.68
CA ARG A 65 -0.22 -10.79 -11.53
C ARG A 65 -1.47 -11.66 -11.44
N SER A 66 -2.54 -11.17 -10.82
CA SER A 66 -3.80 -11.89 -10.69
C SER A 66 -4.67 -11.85 -11.95
N ALA A 67 -4.38 -10.95 -12.88
CA ALA A 67 -5.09 -10.80 -14.15
C ALA A 67 -4.52 -11.66 -15.30
N GLN A 68 -3.46 -12.44 -15.04
CA GLN A 68 -2.90 -13.44 -15.94
C GLN A 68 -3.49 -14.82 -15.67
#